data_AF-X8ICL7-F1
#
_entry.id   AF-X8ICL7-F1
#
_cell.length_a   1.000
_cell.length_b   1.000
_cell.length_c   1.000
_cell.angle_alpha   90.00
_cell.angle_beta   90.00
_cell.angle_gamma   90.00
#
_symmetry.space_group_name_H-M   'P 1'
#
loop_
_entity.id
_entity.type
_entity.pdbx_description
1 polymer ?
#
loop_
_entity_poly.entity_id
_entity_poly.type
_entity_poly.pdbx_seq_one_letter_code
_entity_poly.pdbx_strand_id
1 'polypeptide(L)'
;MNYKDGKLEGLLKTYYENGNLGIETNFKDGKEDGISKLYHENGNLVMETNFKDGKKDGILKLYHENGNLIAEHYYKDGKKIY
;
A
#
# COMPACT_ATOMS: atom_id res chain seq x y z
N MET A 1 -15.43 -1.92 -4.70
CA MET A 1 -14.91 -2.89 -3.71
C MET A 1 -15.41 -4.25 -4.12
N ASN A 2 -14.53 -5.25 -4.24
CA ASN A 2 -14.93 -6.60 -4.56
C ASN A 2 -14.91 -7.43 -3.26
N TYR A 3 -15.96 -8.22 -3.06
CA TYR A 3 -16.11 -9.07 -1.89
C TYR A 3 -16.30 -10.51 -2.37
N LYS A 4 -15.48 -11.42 -1.85
CA LYS A 4 -15.63 -12.86 -2.05
C LYS A 4 -15.98 -13.49 -0.70
N ASP A 5 -17.10 -14.20 -0.63
CA ASP A 5 -17.58 -14.85 0.60
C ASP A 5 -17.68 -13.90 1.81
N GLY A 6 -18.04 -12.64 1.56
CA GLY A 6 -18.16 -11.59 2.59
C GLY A 6 -16.83 -10.96 3.02
N LYS A 7 -15.70 -11.34 2.40
CA LYS A 7 -14.37 -10.79 2.67
C LYS A 7 -13.91 -9.91 1.52
N LEU A 8 -13.17 -8.85 1.83
CA LEU A 8 -12.59 -7.99 0.78
C LEU A 8 -11.60 -8.79 -0.05
N GLU A 9 -11.72 -8.71 -1.38
CA GLU A 9 -10.89 -9.44 -2.33
C GLU A 9 -10.48 -8.49 -3.47
N GLY A 10 -9.22 -8.58 -3.91
CA GLY A 10 -8.68 -7.80 -5.01
C GLY A 10 -8.34 -6.35 -4.65
N LEU A 11 -8.31 -5.50 -5.67
CA LEU A 11 -7.78 -4.15 -5.59
C LEU A 11 -8.79 -3.16 -5.00
N LEU A 12 -8.43 -2.56 -3.86
CA LEU A 12 -9.10 -1.41 -3.29
C LEU A 12 -8.41 -0.13 -3.76
N LYS A 13 -9.20 0.83 -4.22
CA LYS A 13 -8.73 2.19 -4.52
C LYS A 13 -9.59 3.22 -3.79
N THR A 14 -8.94 4.22 -3.22
CA THR A 14 -9.58 5.43 -2.71
C THR A 14 -9.06 6.64 -3.47
N TYR A 15 -9.88 7.69 -3.52
CA TYR A 15 -9.58 8.89 -4.27
C TYR A 15 -9.78 10.10 -3.36
N TYR A 16 -8.96 11.12 -3.56
CA TYR A 16 -9.15 12.43 -2.96
C TYR A 16 -10.33 13.15 -3.62
N GLU A 17 -10.80 14.24 -3.02
CA GLU A 17 -11.91 15.04 -3.55
C GLU A 17 -11.62 15.61 -4.95
N ASN A 18 -10.33 15.87 -5.24
CA ASN A 18 -9.87 16.32 -6.55
C ASN A 18 -9.85 15.21 -7.63
N GLY A 19 -10.22 13.97 -7.27
CA GLY A 19 -10.25 12.81 -8.16
C GLY A 19 -8.91 12.07 -8.30
N ASN A 20 -7.83 12.56 -7.69
CA ASN A 20 -6.54 11.88 -7.71
C ASN A 20 -6.58 10.64 -6.81
N LEU A 21 -5.81 9.61 -7.19
CA LEU A 21 -5.69 8.38 -6.43
C LEU A 21 -5.04 8.69 -5.07
N GLY A 22 -5.65 8.23 -3.98
CA GLY A 22 -5.14 8.39 -2.62
C GLY A 22 -4.49 7.12 -2.10
N ILE A 23 -5.19 6.00 -2.17
CA ILE A 23 -4.68 4.69 -1.73
C ILE A 23 -4.98 3.66 -2.81
N GLU A 24 -4.03 2.76 -3.02
CA GLU A 24 -4.20 1.54 -3.79
C GLU A 24 -3.70 0.37 -2.94
N THR A 25 -4.53 -0.63 -2.65
CA THR A 25 -4.13 -1.78 -1.82
C THR A 25 -4.81 -3.05 -2.29
N ASN A 26 -4.04 -4.13 -2.41
CA ASN A 26 -4.56 -5.44 -2.75
C ASN A 26 -4.97 -6.20 -1.49
N PHE A 27 -6.12 -6.86 -1.56
CA PHE A 27 -6.62 -7.72 -0.50
C PHE A 27 -6.86 -9.13 -1.00
N LYS A 28 -6.66 -10.08 -0.10
CA LYS A 28 -6.99 -11.50 -0.28
C LYS A 28 -7.55 -12.04 1.03
N ASP A 29 -8.70 -12.69 0.96
CA ASP A 29 -9.38 -13.24 2.15
C ASP A 29 -9.57 -12.19 3.27
N GLY A 30 -9.83 -10.92 2.88
CA GLY A 30 -10.06 -9.82 3.80
C GLY A 30 -8.80 -9.25 4.46
N LYS A 31 -7.60 -9.66 4.03
CA LYS A 31 -6.31 -9.16 4.53
C LYS A 31 -5.52 -8.52 3.40
N GLU A 32 -4.68 -7.54 3.72
CA GLU A 32 -3.76 -6.95 2.75
C GLU A 32 -2.77 -8.01 2.25
N ASP A 33 -2.67 -8.16 0.93
CA ASP A 33 -1.80 -9.15 0.29
C ASP A 33 -1.31 -8.61 -1.05
N GLY A 34 0.00 -8.43 -1.17
CA GLY A 34 0.67 -7.77 -2.29
C GLY A 34 1.01 -6.30 -2.00
N ILE A 35 1.20 -5.53 -3.07
CA ILE A 35 1.64 -4.13 -2.97
C ILE A 35 0.50 -3.22 -2.52
N SER A 36 0.81 -2.36 -1.56
CA SER A 36 0.02 -1.21 -1.12
C SER A 36 0.78 0.09 -1.40
N LYS A 37 0.07 1.09 -1.91
CA LYS A 37 0.58 2.41 -2.29
C LYS A 37 -0.28 3.49 -1.67
N LEU A 38 0.37 4.49 -1.12
CA LEU A 38 -0.22 5.74 -0.63
C LEU A 38 0.33 6.89 -1.46
N TYR A 39 -0.54 7.80 -1.85
CA TYR A 39 -0.22 8.93 -2.71
C TYR A 39 -0.52 10.25 -2.00
N HIS A 40 0.12 11.32 -2.42
CA HIS A 40 -0.19 12.70 -2.06
C HIS A 40 -1.39 13.18 -2.88
N GLU A 41 -2.06 14.25 -2.45
CA GLU A 41 -3.17 14.85 -3.23
C GLU A 41 -2.75 15.30 -4.63
N ASN A 42 -1.47 15.59 -4.85
CA ASN A 42 -0.91 15.95 -6.15
C ASN A 42 -0.66 14.73 -7.07
N GLY A 43 -0.93 13.50 -6.59
CA GLY A 43 -0.75 12.24 -7.32
C GLY A 43 0.62 11.58 -7.17
N ASN A 44 1.59 12.23 -6.51
CA ASN A 44 2.90 11.65 -6.28
C ASN A 44 2.86 10.59 -5.17
N LEU A 45 3.74 9.61 -5.25
CA LEU A 45 3.80 8.53 -4.27
C LEU A 45 4.32 9.06 -2.92
N VAL A 46 3.66 8.70 -1.83
CA VAL A 46 4.10 8.92 -0.44
C VAL A 46 4.87 7.69 0.05
N MET A 47 4.28 6.52 -0.19
CA MET A 47 4.76 5.25 0.34
C MET A 47 4.37 4.10 -0.58
N GLU A 48 5.25 3.12 -0.71
CA GLU A 48 4.95 1.80 -1.26
C GLU A 48 5.43 0.73 -0.28
N THR A 49 4.62 -0.29 -0.04
CA THR A 49 4.99 -1.40 0.85
C THR A 49 4.36 -2.71 0.37
N ASN A 50 5.06 -3.81 0.56
CA ASN A 50 4.50 -5.14 0.30
C ASN A 50 3.90 -5.75 1.58
N PHE A 51 2.71 -6.32 1.44
CA PHE A 51 2.03 -7.07 2.48
C PHE A 51 1.89 -8.54 2.09
N LYS A 52 1.84 -9.40 3.09
CA LYS A 52 1.49 -10.81 2.97
C LYS A 52 0.67 -11.21 4.18
N ASP A 53 -0.52 -11.77 3.96
CA ASP A 53 -1.43 -12.19 5.03
C ASP A 53 -1.68 -11.09 6.10
N GLY A 54 -1.77 -9.83 5.67
CA GLY A 54 -2.00 -8.66 6.52
C GLY A 54 -0.77 -8.17 7.31
N LYS A 55 0.43 -8.65 6.98
CA LYS A 55 1.69 -8.20 7.59
C LYS A 55 2.63 -7.62 6.55
N LYS A 56 3.37 -6.57 6.91
CA LYS A 56 4.46 -6.07 6.04
C LYS A 56 5.48 -7.19 5.82
N ASP A 57 5.74 -7.53 4.56
CA ASP A 57 6.68 -8.58 4.18
C ASP A 57 7.34 -8.20 2.86
N GLY A 58 8.57 -7.72 2.93
CA GLY A 58 9.30 -7.14 1.80
C GLY A 58 9.73 -5.70 2.06
N ILE A 59 9.94 -4.95 0.98
CA ILE A 59 10.43 -3.58 1.05
C ILE A 59 9.30 -2.59 1.33
N LEU A 60 9.58 -1.61 2.17
CA LEU A 60 8.82 -0.39 2.34
C LEU A 60 9.69 0.76 1.85
N LYS A 61 9.15 1.57 0.96
CA LYS A 61 9.79 2.76 0.40
C LYS A 61 8.99 3.99 0.78
N LEU A 62 9.69 5.05 1.21
CA LEU A 62 9.12 6.35 1.53
C LEU A 62 9.64 7.38 0.54
N TYR A 63 8.79 8.30 0.12
CA TYR A 63 9.11 9.29 -0.90
C TYR A 63 8.75 10.69 -0.41
N HIS A 64 9.54 11.66 -0.84
CA HIS A 64 9.23 13.08 -0.73
C HIS A 64 8.10 13.42 -1.69
N GLU A 65 7.43 14.55 -1.44
CA GLU A 65 6.36 15.03 -2.31
C GLU A 65 6.84 15.30 -3.76
N ASN A 66 8.13 15.53 -3.99
CA ASN A 66 8.74 15.66 -5.31
C ASN A 66 9.07 14.32 -6.00
N GLY A 67 8.72 13.19 -5.36
CA GLY A 67 8.97 11.84 -5.86
C GLY A 67 10.34 11.25 -5.51
N ASN A 68 11.23 12.00 -4.86
CA ASN A 68 12.54 11.47 -4.47
C ASN A 68 12.43 10.49 -3.30
N LEU A 69 13.17 9.39 -3.36
CA LEU A 69 13.22 8.40 -2.30
C LEU A 69 13.83 8.98 -1.01
N ILE A 70 13.10 8.89 0.09
CA ILE A 70 13.54 9.28 1.43
C ILE A 70 14.30 8.13 2.09
N ALA A 71 13.69 6.95 2.09
CA ALA A 71 14.19 5.80 2.83
C ALA A 71 13.63 4.49 2.29
N GLU A 72 14.39 3.42 2.53
CA GLU A 72 13.95 2.05 2.33
C GLU A 72 14.11 1.27 3.63
N HIS A 73 13.12 0.44 3.94
CA HIS A 73 13.11 -0.43 5.10
C HIS A 73 12.66 -1.82 4.67
N TYR A 74 13.32 -2.85 5.16
CA TYR A 74 12.93 -4.22 4.88
C TYR A 74 12.11 -4.77 6.04
N TYR A 75 11.09 -5.55 5.72
CA TYR A 75 10.24 -6.19 6.71
C TYR A 75 10.11 -7.68 6.41
N LYS A 76 10.01 -8.48 7.47
CA LYS A 76 9.64 -9.89 7.40
C LYS A 76 8.63 -10.20 8.48
N ASP A 77 7.48 -10.77 8.10
CA ASP A 77 6.39 -11.12 9.03
C ASP A 77 6.00 -9.97 9.97
N GLY A 78 5.97 -8.74 9.44
CA GLY A 78 5.62 -7.52 10.16
C GLY A 78 6.75 -6.87 10.97
N LYS A 79 7.95 -7.47 11.01
CA LYS A 79 9.11 -6.95 11.75
C LYS A 79 10.11 -6.31 10.81
N LYS A 80 10.58 -5.11 11.16
CA LYS A 80 11.66 -4.45 10.42
C LYS A 80 12.95 -5.25 10.57
N ILE A 81 13.62 -5.51 9.46
CA ILE A 81 14.93 -6.16 9.37
C ILE A 81 15.93 -5.18 8.76
N TYR A 82 17.20 -5.38 9.09
CA TYR A 82 18.34 -4.54 8.68
C TYR A 82 19.09 -5.18 7.52
#